data_AF-A0A9X9F3B5-F1
#
_entry.id   AF-A0A9X9F3B5-F1
#
_cell.length_a   1.000
_cell.length_b   1.000
_cell.length_c   1.000
_cell.angle_alpha   90.00
_cell.angle_beta   90.00
_cell.angle_gamma   90.00
#
_symmetry.space_group_name_H-M   'P 1'
#
loop_
_entity.id
_entity.type
_entity.pdbx_description
1 polymer ?
#
loop_
_entity_poly.entity_id
_entity_poly.type
_entity_poly.pdbx_seq_one_letter_code
_entity_poly.pdbx_strand_id
1 'polypeptide(L)'
;GSSKPKKSWKEFGDIDDLRALQVSSNVYMFNTALQMAGINYVPNNPLDIKQETFNKMRYYFRQFGLGVSTGIDLPNESIGQVGRTDNIPGFLLDYAIGQYDTYTPLQLAQYISTIANGGYRMKPQIVQEVREQPN
;
A
#
# COMPACT_ATOMS: atom_id res chain seq x y z
N GLY A 1 28.67 6.84 -1.13
CA GLY A 1 28.37 5.39 -1.19
C GLY A 1 27.42 5.15 -2.33
N SER A 2 27.80 4.33 -3.31
CA SER A 2 27.01 4.05 -4.50
C SER A 2 25.75 3.27 -4.12
N SER A 3 24.58 3.91 -4.17
CA SER A 3 23.29 3.23 -3.99
C SER A 3 23.01 2.39 -5.22
N LYS A 4 22.81 1.08 -5.04
CA LYS A 4 22.49 0.16 -6.14
C LYS A 4 21.24 0.65 -6.91
N PRO A 5 21.27 0.66 -8.25
CA PRO A 5 20.11 1.05 -9.04
C PRO A 5 18.95 0.08 -8.75
N LYS A 6 17.82 0.59 -8.26
CA LYS A 6 16.59 -0.20 -8.09
C LYS A 6 16.02 -0.47 -9.49
N LYS A 7 15.91 -1.74 -9.88
CA LYS A 7 15.40 -2.17 -11.19
C LYS A 7 14.27 -3.20 -11.01
N SER A 8 13.31 -3.21 -11.92
CA SER A 8 12.40 -4.36 -12.09
C SER A 8 13.19 -5.59 -12.57
N TRP A 9 12.64 -6.78 -12.40
CA TRP A 9 13.26 -8.04 -12.85
C TRP A 9 13.47 -8.13 -14.38
N LYS A 10 12.80 -7.27 -15.17
CA LYS A 10 12.97 -7.11 -16.61
C LYS A 10 12.74 -5.66 -17.05
N GLU A 11 13.47 -5.20 -18.07
CA GLU A 11 13.15 -3.96 -18.81
C GLU A 11 12.01 -4.28 -19.78
N PHE A 12 10.89 -3.57 -19.65
CA PHE A 12 9.66 -3.87 -20.40
C PHE A 12 9.27 -2.80 -21.43
N GLY A 13 10.14 -1.83 -21.76
CA GLY A 13 9.84 -0.80 -22.76
C GLY A 13 8.63 0.07 -22.35
N ASP A 14 7.78 0.44 -23.31
CA ASP A 14 6.51 1.14 -23.04
C ASP A 14 5.53 0.19 -22.35
N ILE A 15 5.21 0.46 -21.08
CA ILE A 15 4.31 -0.35 -20.25
C ILE A 15 3.02 0.43 -20.00
N ASP A 16 1.91 -0.13 -20.46
CA ASP A 16 0.53 0.30 -20.13
C ASP A 16 0.15 -0.16 -18.71
N ASP A 17 -0.73 0.57 -18.03
CA ASP A 17 -1.11 0.44 -16.61
C ASP A 17 -1.49 -1.01 -16.25
N LEU A 18 -2.25 -1.64 -17.15
CA LEU A 18 -2.73 -3.01 -17.02
C LEU A 18 -1.56 -4.01 -17.04
N ARG A 19 -0.59 -3.77 -17.91
CA ARG A 19 0.61 -4.60 -18.05
C ARG A 19 1.56 -4.39 -16.88
N ALA A 20 1.64 -3.18 -16.33
CA ALA A 20 2.41 -2.89 -15.13
C ALA A 20 1.93 -3.70 -13.92
N LEU A 21 0.61 -3.80 -13.73
CA LEU A 21 0.01 -4.66 -12.70
C LEU A 21 0.26 -6.15 -13.00
N GLN A 22 0.10 -6.56 -14.26
CA GLN A 22 0.31 -7.96 -14.67
C GLN A 22 1.74 -8.45 -14.40
N VAL A 23 2.75 -7.61 -14.63
CA VAL A 23 4.16 -8.00 -14.46
C VAL A 23 4.73 -7.63 -13.10
N SER A 24 3.92 -7.05 -12.21
CA SER A 24 4.37 -6.52 -10.92
C SER A 24 5.57 -5.57 -11.09
N SER A 25 5.42 -4.56 -11.96
CA SER A 25 6.53 -3.66 -12.30
C SER A 25 6.83 -2.70 -11.15
N ASN A 26 7.92 -2.97 -10.43
CA ASN A 26 8.46 -2.07 -9.41
C ASN A 26 8.73 -0.66 -9.96
N VAL A 27 9.24 -0.56 -11.20
CA VAL A 27 9.51 0.73 -11.87
C VAL A 27 8.23 1.55 -12.03
N TYR A 28 7.10 0.93 -12.36
CA TYR A 28 5.82 1.63 -12.46
C TYR A 28 5.39 2.16 -11.09
N MET A 29 5.47 1.33 -10.04
CA MET A 29 5.13 1.76 -8.67
C MET A 29 6.04 2.89 -8.16
N PHE A 30 7.33 2.85 -8.50
CA PHE A 30 8.26 3.94 -8.19
C PHE A 30 7.87 5.23 -8.90
N ASN A 31 7.54 5.16 -10.20
CA ASN A 31 7.11 6.33 -10.96
C ASN A 31 5.81 6.92 -10.40
N THR A 32 4.83 6.09 -10.04
CA THR A 32 3.59 6.54 -9.41
C THR A 32 3.84 7.23 -8.08
N ALA A 33 4.70 6.67 -7.22
CA ALA A 33 5.06 7.29 -5.95
C ALA A 33 5.78 8.65 -6.13
N LEU A 34 6.65 8.76 -7.13
CA LEU A 34 7.33 10.01 -7.48
C LEU A 34 6.36 11.06 -8.04
N GLN A 35 5.42 10.66 -8.88
CA GLN A 35 4.33 11.54 -9.36
C GLN A 35 3.46 12.02 -8.20
N MET A 36 3.09 11.14 -7.26
CA MET A 36 2.36 11.51 -6.04
C MET A 36 3.14 12.47 -5.15
N ALA A 37 4.48 12.40 -5.17
CA ALA A 37 5.35 13.34 -4.50
C ALA A 37 5.45 14.70 -5.21
N GLY A 38 4.93 14.83 -6.43
CA GLY A 38 5.13 16.00 -7.28
C GLY A 38 6.59 16.17 -7.73
N ILE A 39 7.38 15.10 -7.70
CA ILE A 39 8.80 15.13 -8.04
C ILE A 39 8.97 14.57 -9.45
N ASN A 40 9.53 15.38 -10.35
CA ASN A 40 9.99 14.90 -11.64
C ASN A 40 11.29 14.12 -11.42
N TYR A 41 11.31 12.84 -11.77
CA TYR A 41 12.50 12.00 -11.63
C TYR A 41 13.62 12.56 -12.50
N VAL A 42 14.71 13.01 -11.87
CA VAL A 42 15.94 13.38 -12.57
C VAL A 42 17.05 12.45 -12.07
N PRO A 43 17.70 11.67 -12.94
CA PRO A 43 18.84 10.83 -12.56
C PRO A 43 19.91 11.67 -11.85
N ASN A 44 20.46 11.13 -10.75
CA ASN A 44 21.53 11.74 -9.93
C ASN A 44 21.19 13.02 -9.15
N ASN A 45 19.92 13.46 -9.09
CA ASN A 45 19.52 14.54 -8.18
C ASN A 45 19.09 13.99 -6.81
N PRO A 46 19.36 14.72 -5.70
CA PRO A 46 18.78 14.40 -4.41
C PRO A 46 17.26 14.55 -4.49
N LEU A 47 16.56 13.46 -4.18
CA LEU A 47 15.11 13.47 -4.06
C LEU A 47 14.78 14.03 -2.67
N ASP A 48 14.21 15.23 -2.60
CA ASP A 48 13.65 15.74 -1.35
C ASP A 48 12.21 15.25 -1.20
N ILE A 49 12.05 14.10 -0.55
CA ILE A 49 10.74 13.51 -0.32
C ILE A 49 10.15 14.10 0.96
N LYS A 50 9.15 14.96 0.79
CA LYS A 50 8.38 15.52 1.90
C LYS A 50 7.60 14.42 2.61
N GLN A 51 7.52 14.52 3.93
CA GLN A 51 6.69 13.67 4.77
C GLN A 51 5.20 13.70 4.35
N GLU A 52 4.75 14.81 3.77
CA GLU A 52 3.40 14.94 3.19
C GLU A 52 3.08 13.86 2.16
N THR A 53 4.08 13.43 1.36
CA THR A 53 3.91 12.37 0.37
C THR A 53 3.64 11.03 1.05
N PHE A 54 4.40 10.70 2.12
CA PHE A 54 4.15 9.51 2.92
C PHE A 54 2.74 9.54 3.53
N ASN A 55 2.32 10.69 4.05
CA ASN A 55 0.99 10.86 4.62
C ASN A 55 -0.11 10.68 3.57
N LYS A 56 0.09 11.18 2.34
CA LYS A 56 -0.83 10.96 1.21
C LYS A 56 -0.91 9.49 0.82
N MET A 57 0.22 8.80 0.67
CA MET A 57 0.22 7.37 0.34
C MET A 57 -0.47 6.54 1.43
N ARG A 58 -0.14 6.82 2.71
CA ARG A 58 -0.83 6.22 3.87
C ARG A 58 -2.33 6.50 3.84
N TYR A 59 -2.72 7.74 3.52
CA TYR A 59 -4.13 8.10 3.43
C TYR A 59 -4.88 7.23 2.42
N TYR A 60 -4.32 7.02 1.23
CA TYR A 60 -4.93 6.14 0.21
C TYR A 60 -4.96 4.68 0.66
N PHE A 61 -3.86 4.14 1.19
CA PHE A 61 -3.85 2.77 1.70
C PHE A 61 -4.87 2.53 2.83
N ARG A 62 -5.07 3.53 3.70
CA ARG A 62 -6.09 3.49 4.75
C ARG A 62 -7.51 3.43 4.21
N GLN A 63 -7.79 4.06 3.05
CA GLN A 63 -9.11 3.96 2.41
C GLN A 63 -9.45 2.51 2.02
N PHE A 64 -8.44 1.70 1.67
CA PHE A 64 -8.60 0.28 1.38
C PHE A 64 -8.42 -0.64 2.61
N GLY A 65 -8.22 -0.07 3.80
CA GLY A 65 -8.10 -0.83 5.05
C GLY A 65 -6.68 -1.26 5.43
N LEU A 66 -5.66 -0.87 4.67
CA LEU A 66 -4.27 -1.15 5.01
C LEU A 66 -3.75 -0.15 6.07
N GLY A 67 -3.19 -0.65 7.16
CA GLY A 67 -2.62 0.17 8.24
C GLY A 67 -3.64 0.83 9.17
N VAL A 68 -4.91 0.40 9.11
CA VAL A 68 -6.00 0.81 10.01
C VAL A 68 -6.76 -0.43 10.50
N SER A 69 -7.49 -0.29 11.60
CA SER A 69 -8.41 -1.34 12.07
C SER A 69 -9.43 -1.66 10.98
N THR A 70 -9.63 -2.96 10.72
CA THR A 70 -10.63 -3.48 9.80
C THR A 70 -12.04 -3.39 10.38
N GLY A 71 -12.14 -3.28 11.71
CA GLY A 71 -13.38 -3.20 12.45
C GLY A 71 -14.01 -4.56 12.74
N ILE A 72 -13.26 -5.66 12.56
CA ILE A 72 -13.71 -7.01 12.88
C ILE A 72 -14.21 -7.11 14.33
N ASP A 73 -15.19 -7.97 14.56
CA ASP A 73 -15.82 -8.24 15.85
C ASP A 73 -14.98 -9.16 16.76
N LEU A 74 -13.65 -9.16 16.60
CA LEU A 74 -12.72 -9.95 17.41
C LEU A 74 -11.87 -9.07 18.33
N PRO A 75 -11.59 -9.53 19.56
CA PRO A 75 -10.62 -8.87 20.43
C PRO A 75 -9.20 -9.01 19.87
N ASN A 76 -8.35 -8.03 20.15
CA ASN A 76 -6.91 -8.01 19.82
C ASN A 76 -6.57 -7.93 18.31
N GLU A 77 -7.32 -7.13 17.55
CA GLU A 77 -6.89 -6.78 16.19
C GLU A 77 -5.56 -6.01 16.21
N SER A 78 -4.60 -6.45 15.38
CA SER A 78 -3.37 -5.70 15.10
C SER A 78 -3.54 -4.88 13.84
N ILE A 79 -3.11 -3.61 13.88
CA ILE A 79 -3.14 -2.70 12.72
C ILE A 79 -1.88 -2.79 11.85
N GLY A 80 -0.96 -3.71 12.17
CA GLY A 80 0.37 -3.81 11.57
C GLY A 80 1.37 -2.82 12.18
N GLN A 81 2.58 -2.77 11.63
CA GLN A 81 3.59 -1.77 11.99
C GLN A 81 3.71 -0.74 10.88
N VAL A 82 3.42 0.51 11.22
CA VAL A 82 3.64 1.67 10.35
C VAL A 82 5.07 2.16 10.60
N GLY A 83 5.90 2.21 9.56
CA GLY A 83 7.29 2.66 9.67
C GLY A 83 7.40 4.09 10.21
N ARG A 84 8.50 4.41 10.89
CA ARG A 84 8.69 5.71 11.56
C ARG A 84 8.75 6.86 10.55
N THR A 85 8.58 8.09 11.03
CA THR A 85 8.73 9.28 10.21
C THR A 85 10.18 9.44 9.77
N ASP A 86 10.51 8.96 8.58
CA ASP A 86 11.86 9.04 8.06
C ASP A 86 11.83 9.73 6.69
N ASN A 87 12.42 10.92 6.59
CA ASN A 87 12.55 11.68 5.33
C ASN A 87 13.63 11.07 4.40
N ILE A 88 13.84 9.75 4.46
CA ILE A 88 14.84 9.06 3.66
C ILE A 88 14.20 8.63 2.34
N PRO A 89 14.69 9.12 1.19
CA PRO A 89 14.09 8.85 -0.12
C PRO A 89 13.95 7.36 -0.47
N GLY A 90 14.88 6.53 0.01
CA GLY A 90 14.87 5.10 -0.20
C GLY A 90 13.60 4.42 0.32
N PHE A 91 13.08 4.89 1.46
CA PHE A 91 11.92 4.31 2.11
C PHE A 91 10.60 4.60 1.41
N LEU A 92 10.47 5.70 0.66
CA LEU A 92 9.26 5.93 -0.15
C LEU A 92 9.15 4.87 -1.25
N LEU A 93 10.29 4.55 -1.88
CA LEU A 93 10.34 3.53 -2.92
C LEU A 93 10.07 2.15 -2.32
N ASP A 94 10.66 1.83 -1.16
CA ASP A 94 10.38 0.58 -0.46
C ASP A 94 8.92 0.49 -0.02
N TYR A 95 8.30 1.62 0.36
CA TYR A 95 6.89 1.69 0.69
C TYR A 95 5.98 1.45 -0.52
N ALA A 96 6.32 2.03 -1.67
CA ALA A 96 5.56 1.86 -2.92
C ALA A 96 5.49 0.39 -3.38
N ILE A 97 6.47 -0.43 -3.00
CA ILE A 97 6.50 -1.87 -3.30
C ILE A 97 6.09 -2.75 -2.11
N GLY A 98 5.58 -2.16 -1.03
CA GLY A 98 5.09 -2.90 0.14
C GLY A 98 6.19 -3.48 1.06
N GLN A 99 7.41 -2.95 1.01
CA GLN A 99 8.55 -3.38 1.84
C GLN A 99 8.84 -2.44 3.02
N TYR A 100 7.88 -1.60 3.42
CA TYR A 100 8.07 -0.62 4.50
C TYR A 100 7.05 -0.78 5.64
N ASP A 101 5.75 -0.51 5.38
CA ASP A 101 4.71 -0.79 6.37
C ASP A 101 4.31 -2.28 6.28
N THR A 102 4.01 -2.90 7.42
CA THR A 102 3.52 -4.28 7.48
C THR A 102 2.02 -4.29 7.70
N TYR A 103 1.33 -5.26 7.10
CA TYR A 103 -0.12 -5.41 7.19
C TYR A 103 -0.50 -6.81 7.63
N THR A 104 -1.66 -6.95 8.25
CA THR A 104 -2.19 -8.25 8.63
C THR A 104 -2.85 -8.94 7.44
N PRO A 105 -2.91 -10.29 7.42
CA PRO A 105 -3.63 -11.01 6.37
C PRO A 105 -5.10 -10.57 6.23
N LEU A 106 -5.74 -10.18 7.34
CA LEU A 106 -7.12 -9.70 7.34
C LEU A 106 -7.25 -8.32 6.65
N GLN A 107 -6.29 -7.42 6.85
CA GLN A 107 -6.24 -6.15 6.12
C GLN A 107 -6.05 -6.37 4.61
N LEU A 108 -5.23 -7.35 4.21
CA LEU A 108 -5.06 -7.72 2.79
C LEU A 108 -6.35 -8.30 2.19
N ALA A 109 -7.08 -9.12 2.95
CA ALA A 109 -8.39 -9.62 2.52
C ALA A 109 -9.39 -8.46 2.32
N GLN A 110 -9.47 -7.53 3.29
CA GLN A 110 -10.33 -6.35 3.18
C GLN A 110 -9.93 -5.44 2.00
N TYR A 111 -8.63 -5.30 1.73
CA TYR A 111 -8.11 -4.56 0.58
C TYR A 111 -8.63 -5.14 -0.74
N ILE A 112 -8.45 -6.46 -0.96
CA ILE A 112 -8.92 -7.13 -2.18
C ILE A 112 -10.45 -7.09 -2.27
N SER A 113 -11.16 -7.30 -1.17
CA SER A 113 -12.63 -7.22 -1.12
C SER A 113 -13.14 -5.82 -1.48
N THR A 114 -12.44 -4.76 -1.05
CA THR A 114 -12.80 -3.37 -1.39
C THR A 114 -12.70 -3.15 -2.91
N ILE A 115 -11.65 -3.68 -3.55
CA ILE A 115 -11.49 -3.63 -5.01
C ILE A 115 -12.59 -4.41 -5.72
N ALA A 116 -12.84 -5.65 -5.28
CA ALA A 116 -13.87 -6.51 -5.86
C ALA A 116 -15.28 -5.93 -5.70
N ASN A 117 -15.53 -5.20 -4.61
CA ASN A 117 -16.80 -4.57 -4.29
C ASN A 117 -16.90 -3.13 -4.86
N GLY A 118 -16.22 -2.83 -5.97
CA GLY A 118 -16.35 -1.55 -6.65
C GLY A 118 -15.85 -0.33 -5.86
N GLY A 119 -14.95 -0.53 -4.91
CA GLY A 119 -14.40 0.52 -4.04
C GLY A 119 -15.10 0.67 -2.68
N TYR A 120 -16.16 -0.10 -2.41
CA TYR A 120 -16.85 -0.04 -1.12
C TYR A 120 -16.19 -0.94 -0.08
N ARG A 121 -15.55 -0.32 0.91
CA ARG A 121 -14.90 -1.02 2.02
C ARG A 121 -15.91 -1.59 2.99
N MET A 122 -15.98 -2.92 3.05
CA MET A 122 -16.87 -3.66 3.95
C MET A 122 -16.18 -4.00 5.27
N LYS A 123 -16.92 -3.89 6.38
CA LYS A 123 -16.48 -4.42 7.67
C LYS A 123 -16.56 -5.95 7.64
N PRO A 124 -15.47 -6.69 7.89
CA PRO A 124 -15.51 -8.14 8.03
C PRO A 124 -16.29 -8.52 9.30
N GLN A 125 -17.14 -9.54 9.20
CA GLN A 125 -17.91 -10.09 10.32
C GLN A 125 -17.80 -11.61 10.28
N ILE A 126 -17.56 -12.23 11.44
CA ILE A 126 -17.55 -13.71 11.55
C ILE A 126 -18.94 -14.23 11.90
N VAL A 127 -19.68 -13.49 12.73
CA VAL A 127 -21.03 -13.87 13.14
C VAL A 127 -22.03 -13.48 12.06
N GLN A 128 -22.80 -14.45 11.57
CA GLN A 128 -23.87 -14.21 10.59
C GLN A 128 -25.22 -13.89 11.25
N GLU A 129 -25.58 -14.62 12.31
CA GLU A 129 -26.88 -14.50 12.99
C GLU A 129 -26.78 -15.05 14.42
N VAL A 130 -27.51 -14.45 15.36
CA VAL A 130 -27.74 -15.01 16.70
C VAL A 130 -29.17 -15.54 16.75
N ARG A 131 -29.33 -16.85 16.96
CA ARG A 131 -30.65 -17.50 17.05
C ARG A 131 -30.96 -17.85 18.49
N GLU A 132 -32.16 -17.51 18.94
CA GLU A 132 -32.69 -18.00 20.21
C GLU A 132 -33.27 -19.41 20.02
N GLN A 133 -33.06 -20.28 21.01
CA GLN A 133 -33.69 -21.59 21.01
C GLN A 133 -35.18 -21.42 21.36
N PRO A 134 -36.11 -21.97 20.56
CA PRO A 134 -37.52 -22.00 20.95
C PRO A 134 -37.69 -22.91 22.17
N ASN A 135 -38.43 -22.41 23.17
CA ASN A 135 -38.82 -23.12 24.39
C ASN A 135 -39.77 -24.28 24.12
#